data_AF-A0A163Z013-F1
#
_entry.id   AF-A0A163Z013-F1
#
_cell.length_a   1.000
_cell.length_b   1.000
_cell.length_c   1.000
_cell.angle_alpha   90.00
_cell.angle_beta   90.00
_cell.angle_gamma   90.00
#
_symmetry.space_group_name_H-M   'P 1'
#
loop_
_entity.id
_entity.type
_entity.pdbx_description
1 polymer ?
#
loop_
_entity_poly.entity_id
_entity_poly.type
_entity_poly.pdbx_seq_one_letter_code
_entity_poly.pdbx_strand_id
1 'polypeptide(L)' 'MSIESQDRHHWIDEIAFLEARLNGSQGDIDKEDRAACEEALKAAKINLAACR' A
#
# COMPACT_ATOMS: atom_id res chain seq x y z
N MET A 1 -2.61 -20.75 12.90
CA MET A 1 -1.88 -19.90 11.94
C MET A 1 -2.11 -18.47 12.40
N SER A 2 -1.07 -17.79 12.86
CA SER A 2 -1.17 -16.49 13.51
C SER A 2 -1.50 -15.43 12.46
N ILE A 3 -2.73 -14.91 12.51
CA ILE A 3 -3.27 -13.93 11.55
C ILE A 3 -2.36 -12.68 11.48
N GLU A 4 -1.71 -12.31 12.59
CA GLU A 4 -0.84 -11.14 12.73
C GLU A 4 0.39 -11.12 11.79
N SER A 5 0.98 -12.28 11.48
CA SER A 5 2.14 -12.35 10.58
C SER A 5 1.74 -12.24 9.10
N GLN A 6 0.50 -12.58 8.79
CA GLN A 6 -0.07 -12.47 7.44
C GLN A 6 -0.47 -11.02 7.13
N ASP A 7 -1.02 -10.31 8.11
CA ASP A 7 -1.35 -8.88 7.98
C ASP A 7 -0.12 -8.03 7.70
N ARG A 8 1.00 -8.27 8.40
CA ARG A 8 2.24 -7.52 8.15
C ARG A 8 2.74 -7.68 6.71
N HIS A 9 2.81 -8.92 6.21
CA HIS A 9 3.26 -9.18 4.84
C HIS A 9 2.28 -8.60 3.82
N HIS A 10 0.98 -8.72 4.06
CA HIS A 10 -0.06 -8.13 3.23
C HIS A 10 0.14 -6.61 3.08
N TRP A 11 0.33 -5.89 4.19
CA TRP A 11 0.57 -4.44 4.14
C TRP A 11 1.90 -4.08 3.47
N ILE A 12 2.96 -4.88 3.63
CA ILE A 12 4.23 -4.65 2.94
C ILE A 12 4.07 -4.80 1.42
N ASP A 13 3.43 -5.86 0.94
CA ASP A 13 3.16 -6.07 -0.49
C ASP A 13 2.25 -4.97 -1.05
N GLU A 14 1.22 -4.57 -0.30
CA GLU A 14 0.29 -3.51 -0.72
C GLU A 14 0.98 -2.15 -0.80
N ILE A 15 1.86 -1.80 0.14
CA ILE A 15 2.69 -0.60 0.08
C ILE A 15 3.57 -0.61 -1.16
N ALA A 16 4.26 -1.73 -1.44
CA ALA A 16 5.14 -1.84 -2.59
C ALA A 16 4.38 -1.70 -3.92
N PHE A 17 3.18 -2.29 -4.00
CA PHE A 17 2.29 -2.16 -5.15
C PHE A 17 1.86 -0.71 -5.38
N LEU A 18 1.40 -0.03 -4.33
CA LEU A 18 0.94 1.35 -4.40
C LEU A 18 2.09 2.32 -4.73
N GLU A 19 3.28 2.12 -4.16
CA GLU A 19 4.46 2.92 -4.50
C GLU A 19 4.91 2.72 -5.94
N ALA A 20 4.88 1.48 -6.45
CA ALA A 20 5.19 1.20 -7.86
C ALA A 20 4.19 1.88 -8.80
N ARG A 21 2.89 1.88 -8.45
CA ARG A 21 1.84 2.54 -9.22
C ARG A 21 2.02 4.07 -9.21
N LEU A 22 2.29 4.67 -8.05
CA LEU A 22 2.54 6.11 -7.91
C LEU A 22 3.83 6.58 -8.60
N ASN A 23 4.83 5.73 -8.69
CA ASN A 23 6.08 6.00 -9.39
C ASN A 23 5.96 5.83 -10.91
N GLY A 24 4.78 5.48 -11.43
CA GLY A 24 4.54 5.27 -12.87
C GLY A 24 5.08 3.93 -13.39
N SER A 25 5.44 3.00 -12.50
CA SER A 25 6.02 1.71 -12.88
C SER A 25 4.99 0.76 -13.52
N GLN A 26 3.69 1.05 -13.39
CA GLN A 26 2.58 0.29 -13.99
C GLN A 26 1.81 1.07 -15.07
N GLY A 27 2.40 2.15 -15.59
CA GLY A 27 1.78 3.04 -16.58
C GLY A 27 1.28 4.35 -15.98
N ASP A 28 0.76 5.23 -16.83
CA ASP A 28 0.17 6.50 -16.42
C ASP A 28 -1.10 6.28 -15.62
N ILE A 29 -1.20 6.98 -14.50
CA ILE A 29 -2.38 7.02 -13.65
C ILE A 29 -2.93 8.44 -13.63
N ASP A 30 -4.24 8.57 -13.71
CA ASP A 30 -4.90 9.86 -13.62
C ASP A 30 -4.77 10.44 -12.21
N LYS A 31 -5.01 11.75 -12.07
CA LYS A 31 -4.90 12.44 -10.77
C LYS A 31 -5.78 11.83 -9.68
N GLU A 32 -6.96 11.31 -10.06
CA GLU A 32 -7.86 10.64 -9.13
C GLU A 32 -7.30 9.30 -8.66
N ASP A 33 -6.74 8.50 -9.58
CA ASP A 33 -6.12 7.21 -9.26
C ASP A 33 -4.85 7.39 -8.43
N ARG A 34 -4.06 8.44 -8.72
CA ARG A 34 -2.93 8.87 -7.90
C ARG A 34 -3.36 9.23 -6.48
N ALA A 35 -4.39 10.06 -6.32
CA ALA A 35 -4.90 10.44 -5.01
C ALA A 35 -5.41 9.23 -4.21
N ALA A 36 -6.14 8.32 -4.86
CA ALA A 36 -6.60 7.07 -4.23
C ALA A 36 -5.43 6.19 -3.78
N CYS A 37 -4.38 6.07 -4.61
CA CYS A 37 -3.18 5.32 -4.27
C CYS A 37 -2.41 5.96 -3.12
N GLU A 38 -2.31 7.30 -3.06
CA GLU A 38 -1.66 8.03 -1.96
C GLU A 38 -2.39 7.81 -0.63
N GLU A 39 -3.72 7.87 -0.63
CA GLU A 39 -4.52 7.63 0.58
C GLU A 39 -4.46 6.17 1.03
N ALA A 40 -4.55 5.22 0.10
CA ALA A 40 -4.38 3.79 0.38
C ALA A 40 -2.98 3.50 0.94
N LEU A 41 -1.94 4.11 0.38
CA LEU A 41 -0.55 3.92 0.82
C LEU A 41 -0.36 4.41 2.26
N LYS A 42 -0.97 5.55 2.58
CA LYS A 42 -0.96 6.11 3.92
C LYS A 42 -1.68 5.20 4.91
N ALA A 43 -2.86 4.68 4.55
CA ALA A 43 -3.59 3.74 5.38
C ALA A 43 -2.80 2.43 5.60
N ALA A 44 -2.23 1.86 4.54
CA ALA A 44 -1.42 0.65 4.63
C ALA A 44 -0.19 0.85 5.54
N LYS A 45 0.51 1.99 5.45
CA LYS A 45 1.63 2.34 6.35
C LYS A 45 1.19 2.46 7.81
N ILE A 46 0.01 3.03 8.09
CA ILE A 46 -0.54 3.13 9.45
C ILE A 46 -0.91 1.75 9.99
N ASN A 47 -1.59 0.92 9.20
CA ASN A 47 -1.94 -0.43 9.61
C ASN A 47 -0.69 -1.30 9.81
N LEU A 48 0.31 -1.21 8.94
CA LEU A 48 1.59 -1.89 9.11
C LEU A 48 2.28 -1.48 10.42
N ALA A 49 2.26 -0.20 10.77
CA ALA A 49 2.79 0.30 12.03
C ALA A 49 1.97 -0.15 13.26
N ALA A 50 0.67 -0.39 13.08
CA ALA A 50 -0.24 -0.92 14.09
C ALA A 50 -0.10 -2.44 14.27
N CYS A 51 0.29 -3.18 13.22
CA CYS A 51 0.68 -4.59 13.26
C CYS A 51 2.05 -4.76 13.96
N ARG A 52 2.12 -4.40 15.24
CA ARG A 52 3.35 -4.35 16.04
C ARG A 52 3.84 -5.73 16.45
#